data_AF-A0A9N9IM80-F1
#
_entry.id   AF-A0A9N9IM80-F1
#
_cell.length_a   1.000
_cell.length_b   1.000
_cell.length_c   1.000
_cell.angle_alpha   90.00
_cell.angle_beta   90.00
_cell.angle_gamma   90.00
#
_symmetry.space_group_name_H-M   'P 1'
#
loop_
_entity.id
_entity.type
_entity.pdbx_description
1 polymer ?
#
loop_
_entity_poly.entity_id
_entity_poly.type
_entity_poly.pdbx_seq_one_letter_code
_entity_poly.pdbx_strand_id
1 'polypeptide(L)'
;MDLLEYLQCVVCRELKPNPQETKCCNKLFCLECFQSLTNTRVCSICQQETSFVENTFASQLINIKLSDDSMFEDDFNIIRTNLPQTILNRASNYLSRMTPNSDRNRSDPNAFYITILNLEDRRIKIFVEKSDTIKIIKYKFEQKDGTAPEHQRLIFRGKQLEDHLTISHYKIETDSVIHFVKRYNGS
;
A
#
# COMPACT_ATOMS: atom_id res chain seq x y z
N MET A 1 3.53 -1.46 2.68
CA MET A 1 2.97 -1.11 4.00
C MET A 1 1.72 -1.95 4.16
N ASP A 2 1.60 -2.65 5.27
CA ASP A 2 0.39 -3.43 5.59
C ASP A 2 -0.78 -2.48 5.83
N LEU A 3 -1.98 -2.81 5.35
CA LEU A 3 -3.18 -1.99 5.58
C LEU A 3 -3.49 -1.90 7.07
N LEU A 4 -3.19 -2.95 7.82
CA LEU A 4 -3.41 -2.95 9.27
C LEU A 4 -2.54 -1.89 9.96
N GLU A 5 -1.26 -1.82 9.59
CA GLU A 5 -0.33 -0.81 10.08
C GLU A 5 -0.74 0.61 9.63
N TYR A 6 -1.37 0.74 8.47
CA TYR A 6 -1.86 2.01 7.97
C TYR A 6 -3.09 2.51 8.75
N LEU A 7 -4.00 1.62 9.11
CA LEU A 7 -5.24 1.95 9.82
C LEU A 7 -4.99 2.34 11.29
N GLN A 8 -3.82 2.03 11.83
CA GLN A 8 -3.44 2.40 13.19
C GLN A 8 -3.19 3.89 13.33
N CYS A 9 -3.47 4.41 14.52
CA CYS A 9 -3.05 5.75 14.89
C CYS A 9 -1.52 5.86 14.83
N VAL A 10 -0.99 6.89 14.17
CA VAL A 10 0.46 7.11 14.06
C VAL A 10 1.16 7.37 15.40
N VAL A 11 0.41 7.77 16.42
CA VAL A 11 0.93 8.07 17.76
C VAL A 11 0.87 6.84 18.66
N CYS A 12 -0.32 6.30 18.94
CA CYS A 12 -0.48 5.17 19.88
C CYS A 12 -0.38 3.79 19.23
N ARG A 13 -0.35 3.69 17.89
CA ARG A 13 -0.29 2.43 17.13
C ARG A 13 -1.49 1.49 17.35
N GLU A 14 -2.57 1.99 17.93
CA GLU A 14 -3.81 1.24 18.11
C GLU A 14 -4.82 1.53 16.98
N LEU A 15 -5.67 0.54 16.69
CA LEU A 15 -6.86 0.71 15.87
C LEU A 15 -7.95 1.36 16.74
N LYS A 16 -8.34 2.58 16.41
CA LYS A 16 -9.39 3.32 17.12
C LYS A 16 -10.46 3.79 16.15
N PRO A 17 -11.74 3.75 16.54
CA PRO A 17 -12.83 4.25 15.70
C PRO A 17 -12.68 5.75 15.44
N ASN A 18 -13.27 6.22 14.34
CA ASN A 18 -13.33 7.63 13.95
C ASN A 18 -11.96 8.34 13.86
N PRO A 19 -10.97 7.75 13.15
CA PRO A 19 -9.66 8.35 13.04
C PRO A 19 -9.71 9.66 12.24
N GLN A 20 -8.89 10.63 12.66
CA GLN A 20 -8.65 11.89 11.99
C GLN A 20 -7.50 11.74 11.00
N GLU A 21 -7.76 11.98 9.72
CA GLU A 21 -6.78 11.92 8.65
C GLU A 21 -6.24 13.30 8.32
N THR A 22 -4.92 13.40 8.20
CA THR A 22 -4.26 14.60 7.67
C THR A 22 -4.37 14.68 6.16
N LYS A 23 -4.82 15.82 5.60
CA LYS A 23 -4.93 15.99 4.13
C LYS A 23 -3.58 16.06 3.41
N CYS A 24 -2.50 16.36 4.12
CA CYS A 24 -1.17 16.49 3.52
C CYS A 24 -0.57 15.13 3.17
N CYS A 25 -0.59 14.17 4.10
CA CYS A 25 0.13 12.90 3.99
C CYS A 25 -0.73 11.67 4.34
N ASN A 26 -2.05 11.87 4.49
CA ASN A 26 -3.05 10.82 4.71
C ASN A 26 -2.84 10.00 6.00
N LYS A 27 -2.07 10.54 6.96
CA LYS A 27 -1.79 9.86 8.23
C LYS A 27 -2.97 9.97 9.19
N LEU A 28 -3.27 8.86 9.86
CA LEU A 28 -4.39 8.70 10.76
C LEU A 28 -3.98 8.93 12.22
N PHE A 29 -4.79 9.70 12.93
CA PHE A 29 -4.70 9.94 14.36
C PHE A 29 -5.99 9.46 15.02
N CYS A 30 -5.91 8.75 16.14
CA CYS A 30 -7.11 8.57 16.95
C CYS A 30 -7.53 9.92 17.56
N LEU A 31 -8.79 10.02 17.98
CA LEU A 31 -9.34 11.26 18.52
C LEU A 31 -8.54 11.76 19.75
N GLU A 32 -8.16 10.86 20.65
CA GLU A 32 -7.38 11.17 21.86
C GLU A 32 -6.00 11.74 21.53
N CYS A 33 -5.26 11.07 20.64
CA CYS A 33 -3.93 11.53 20.22
C CYS A 33 -4.00 12.81 19.40
N PHE A 34 -5.06 13.01 18.60
CA PHE A 34 -5.31 14.26 17.89
C PHE A 34 -5.56 15.43 18.86
N GLN A 35 -6.41 15.23 19.86
CA GLN A 35 -6.71 16.25 20.88
C GLN A 35 -5.49 16.61 21.74
N SER A 36 -4.52 15.70 21.83
CA SER A 36 -3.26 15.93 22.55
C SER A 36 -2.23 16.72 21.73
N LEU A 37 -2.51 17.04 20.46
CA LEU A 37 -1.60 17.83 19.63
C LEU A 37 -1.61 19.31 20.05
N THR A 38 -0.41 19.86 20.23
CA THR A 38 -0.22 21.28 20.58
C THR A 38 -0.51 22.23 19.42
N ASN A 39 -0.43 21.76 18.18
CA ASN A 39 -0.73 22.53 16.98
C ASN A 39 -1.49 21.68 15.97
N THR A 40 -2.76 22.01 15.75
CA THR A 40 -3.67 21.29 14.84
C THR A 40 -3.68 21.85 13.42
N ARG A 41 -2.87 22.86 13.11
CA ARG A 41 -2.71 23.41 11.76
C ARG A 41 -1.51 22.86 11.01
N VAL A 42 -0.57 22.21 11.72
CA VAL A 42 0.64 21.64 11.14
C VAL A 42 0.67 20.15 11.44
N CYS A 43 0.89 19.34 10.40
CA CYS A 43 1.02 17.90 10.54
C CYS A 43 2.28 17.55 11.34
N SER A 44 2.15 16.84 12.46
CA SER A 44 3.29 16.40 13.25
C SER A 44 4.17 15.34 12.53
N ILE A 45 3.69 14.74 11.45
CA ILE A 45 4.43 13.73 10.68
C ILE A 45 5.27 14.35 9.57
N CYS A 46 4.68 15.21 8.73
CA CYS A 46 5.38 15.80 7.58
C CYS A 46 5.68 17.30 7.71
N GLN A 47 5.30 17.93 8.82
CA GLN A 47 5.54 19.35 9.13
C GLN A 47 4.95 20.35 8.12
N GLN A 48 3.96 19.92 7.33
CA GLN A 48 3.22 20.77 6.39
C GLN A 48 1.94 21.30 7.03
N GLU A 49 1.50 22.48 6.60
CA GLU A 49 0.17 22.98 6.93
C GLU A 49 -0.89 22.00 6.41
N THR A 50 -1.84 21.65 7.27
CA THR A 50 -2.86 20.66 6.92
C THR A 50 -4.14 20.87 7.71
N SER A 51 -5.20 20.25 7.24
CA SER A 51 -6.42 20.04 7.99
C SER A 51 -6.55 18.56 8.36
N PHE A 52 -7.15 18.33 9.51
CA PHE A 52 -7.52 17.01 10.01
C PHE A 52 -9.00 16.82 9.74
N VAL A 53 -9.36 15.71 9.11
CA VAL A 53 -10.75 15.38 8.77
C VAL A 53 -11.00 13.93 9.14
N GLU A 54 -12.15 13.65 9.74
CA GLU A 54 -12.56 12.29 10.02
C GLU A 54 -12.56 11.44 8.74
N ASN A 55 -11.93 10.27 8.81
CA ASN A 55 -11.93 9.33 7.71
C ASN A 55 -12.94 8.22 7.97
N THR A 56 -14.16 8.45 7.50
CA THR A 56 -15.29 7.51 7.61
C THR A 56 -15.01 6.17 6.93
N PHE A 57 -14.15 6.14 5.91
CA PHE A 57 -13.77 4.91 5.23
C PHE A 57 -12.80 4.06 6.08
N ALA A 58 -11.81 4.69 6.70
CA ALA A 58 -10.94 4.05 7.68
C ALA A 58 -11.75 3.59 8.91
N SER A 59 -12.73 4.37 9.37
CA SER A 59 -13.67 3.94 10.42
C SER A 59 -14.38 2.64 10.06
N GLN A 60 -14.88 2.52 8.83
CA GLN A 60 -15.55 1.30 8.36
C GLN A 60 -14.60 0.09 8.38
N LEU A 61 -13.38 0.25 7.87
CA LEU A 61 -12.39 -0.84 7.85
C LEU A 61 -11.98 -1.25 9.27
N ILE A 62 -11.75 -0.28 10.15
CA ILE A 62 -11.39 -0.52 11.54
C ILE A 62 -12.53 -1.25 12.26
N ASN A 63 -13.78 -0.79 12.11
CA ASN A 63 -14.93 -1.41 12.76
C ASN A 63 -15.13 -2.86 12.29
N ILE A 64 -14.94 -3.14 11.00
CA ILE A 64 -15.01 -4.51 10.47
C ILE A 64 -13.93 -5.38 11.13
N LYS A 65 -12.69 -4.89 11.25
CA LYS A 65 -11.60 -5.62 11.91
C LYS A 65 -11.85 -5.81 13.40
N LEU A 66 -12.44 -4.83 14.09
CA LEU A 66 -12.77 -4.90 15.51
C LEU A 66 -13.97 -5.84 15.80
N SER A 67 -14.85 -6.07 14.82
CA SER A 67 -16.00 -6.98 14.97
C SER A 67 -15.69 -8.46 14.68
N ASP A 68 -14.54 -8.77 14.07
CA ASP A 68 -14.10 -10.14 13.83
C ASP A 68 -13.33 -10.67 15.05
N ASP A 69 -14.02 -11.40 15.94
CA ASP A 69 -13.45 -12.10 17.11
C ASP A 69 -12.55 -13.30 16.74
N SER A 70 -12.36 -13.58 15.45
CA SER A 70 -11.62 -14.74 15.00
C SER A 70 -10.13 -14.43 14.84
N MET A 71 -9.31 -14.98 15.74
CA MET A 71 -7.85 -15.07 15.59
C MET A 71 -7.51 -15.82 14.29
N PHE A 72 -7.20 -15.09 13.22
CA PHE A 72 -6.60 -15.68 12.02
C PHE A 72 -5.51 -14.77 11.47
N GLU A 73 -4.28 -15.29 11.52
CA GLU A 73 -3.17 -14.88 10.69
C GLU A 73 -3.56 -15.09 9.22
N ASP A 74 -3.84 -14.01 8.50
CA ASP A 74 -3.60 -13.82 7.07
C ASP A 74 -4.34 -12.55 6.61
N ASP A 75 -3.66 -11.42 6.83
CA ASP A 75 -4.12 -10.08 6.46
C ASP A 75 -4.27 -9.95 4.94
N PHE A 76 -5.49 -10.17 4.45
CA PHE A 76 -6.23 -9.47 3.37
C PHE A 76 -7.28 -10.35 2.69
N ASN A 77 -7.15 -11.67 2.74
CA ASN A 77 -8.07 -12.57 2.02
C ASN A 77 -9.47 -12.58 2.66
N ILE A 78 -9.57 -12.35 3.98
CA ILE A 78 -10.84 -12.30 4.71
C ILE A 78 -11.56 -10.95 4.50
N ILE A 79 -10.83 -9.84 4.33
CA ILE A 79 -11.43 -8.54 4.00
C ILE A 79 -12.09 -8.59 2.61
N ARG A 80 -11.57 -9.41 1.68
CA ARG A 80 -12.15 -9.58 0.34
C ARG A 80 -13.47 -10.37 0.32
N THR A 81 -13.70 -11.29 1.26
CA THR A 81 -14.85 -12.21 1.19
C THR A 81 -16.14 -11.61 1.76
N ASN A 82 -16.06 -10.61 2.65
CA ASN A 82 -17.23 -10.06 3.36
C ASN A 82 -17.46 -8.55 3.15
N LEU A 83 -16.60 -7.83 2.42
CA LEU A 83 -16.85 -6.43 2.11
C LEU A 83 -17.80 -6.27 0.91
N PRO A 84 -18.83 -5.41 1.01
CA PRO A 84 -19.58 -4.96 -0.15
C PRO A 84 -18.64 -4.45 -1.25
N GLN A 85 -18.93 -4.77 -2.52
CA GLN A 85 -18.09 -4.39 -3.66
C GLN A 85 -17.82 -2.88 -3.75
N THR A 86 -18.75 -2.05 -3.25
CA THR A 86 -18.59 -0.60 -3.13
C THR A 86 -17.48 -0.20 -2.16
N ILE A 87 -17.32 -0.94 -1.06
CA ILE A 87 -16.23 -0.75 -0.08
C ILE A 87 -14.92 -1.28 -0.64
N LEU A 88 -14.91 -2.40 -1.38
CA LEU A 88 -13.70 -2.89 -2.07
C LEU A 88 -13.19 -1.91 -3.14
N ASN A 89 -14.10 -1.33 -3.93
CA ASN A 89 -13.74 -0.32 -4.93
C ASN A 89 -13.22 0.98 -4.27
N ARG A 90 -13.78 1.36 -3.11
CA ARG A 90 -13.28 2.47 -2.30
C ARG A 90 -11.95 2.13 -1.62
N ALA A 91 -11.75 0.90 -1.17
CA ALA A 91 -10.51 0.40 -0.59
C ALA A 91 -9.39 0.44 -1.61
N SER A 92 -9.64 -0.04 -2.84
CA SER A 92 -8.67 0.01 -3.93
C SER A 92 -8.29 1.45 -4.30
N ASN A 93 -9.26 2.37 -4.37
CA ASN A 93 -8.99 3.79 -4.60
C ASN A 93 -8.30 4.49 -3.42
N TYR A 94 -8.68 4.15 -2.19
CA TYR A 94 -8.06 4.67 -0.97
C TYR A 94 -6.61 4.15 -0.88
N LEU A 95 -6.38 2.85 -1.06
CA LEU A 95 -5.05 2.23 -1.17
C LEU A 95 -4.23 2.84 -2.29
N SER A 96 -4.85 3.16 -3.43
CA SER A 96 -4.16 3.86 -4.55
C SER A 96 -3.82 5.32 -4.23
N ARG A 97 -4.50 5.95 -3.26
CA ARG A 97 -4.16 7.28 -2.70
C ARG A 97 -3.17 7.19 -1.53
N MET A 98 -3.10 6.03 -0.88
CA MET A 98 -2.15 5.69 0.20
C MET A 98 -0.83 5.17 -0.35
N THR A 99 -0.83 4.56 -1.54
CA THR A 99 0.35 4.57 -2.39
C THR A 99 0.56 6.03 -2.79
N PRO A 100 1.74 6.61 -2.56
CA PRO A 100 2.00 7.97 -2.98
C PRO A 100 1.63 8.07 -4.47
N ASN A 101 0.59 8.86 -4.71
CA ASN A 101 0.02 9.04 -6.03
C ASN A 101 1.13 9.53 -6.96
N SER A 102 1.10 8.99 -8.17
CA SER A 102 2.03 9.09 -9.29
C SER A 102 2.44 10.50 -9.76
N ASP A 103 2.14 11.56 -9.01
CA ASP A 103 2.38 12.96 -9.40
C ASP A 103 2.89 13.86 -8.26
N ARG A 104 3.23 13.33 -7.07
CA ARG A 104 3.91 14.11 -6.03
C ARG A 104 5.42 13.84 -6.05
N ASN A 105 6.14 14.84 -6.57
CA ASN A 105 7.60 15.04 -6.56
C ASN A 105 8.45 14.12 -7.45
N ARG A 106 8.92 14.70 -8.58
CA ARG A 106 10.16 14.33 -9.31
C ARG A 106 11.45 14.47 -8.47
N SER A 107 11.36 14.52 -7.15
CA SER A 107 12.43 14.99 -6.25
C SER A 107 12.79 14.01 -5.14
N ASP A 108 12.11 12.86 -5.02
CA ASP A 108 12.54 11.81 -4.09
C ASP A 108 13.64 10.95 -4.75
N PRO A 109 14.90 10.99 -4.27
CA PRO A 109 15.99 10.20 -4.84
C PRO A 109 15.82 8.69 -4.63
N ASN A 110 14.84 8.26 -3.84
CA ASN A 110 14.55 6.86 -3.57
C ASN A 110 13.38 6.30 -4.38
N ALA A 111 12.69 7.13 -5.17
CA ALA A 111 11.58 6.71 -6.01
C ALA A 111 11.92 6.84 -7.50
N PHE A 112 11.60 5.81 -8.28
CA PHE A 112 11.95 5.74 -9.70
C PHE A 112 11.04 4.77 -10.47
N TYR A 113 11.19 4.72 -11.78
CA TYR A 113 10.50 3.75 -12.62
C TYR A 113 11.37 2.53 -12.89
N ILE A 114 10.73 1.35 -12.85
CA ILE A 114 11.30 0.11 -13.35
C ILE A 114 10.42 -0.46 -14.46
N THR A 115 11.01 -1.33 -15.28
CA THR A 115 10.29 -2.01 -16.36
C THR A 115 10.05 -3.48 -15.98
N ILE A 116 8.79 -3.91 -16.01
CA ILE A 116 8.44 -5.33 -15.96
C ILE A 116 8.18 -5.81 -17.39
N LEU A 117 8.84 -6.89 -17.80
CA LEU A 117 8.73 -7.49 -19.11
C LEU A 117 8.05 -8.85 -19.00
N ASN A 118 6.93 -9.04 -19.70
CA ASN A 118 6.27 -10.33 -19.79
C ASN A 118 6.92 -11.25 -20.85
N LEU A 119 6.44 -12.49 -20.97
CA LEU A 119 6.93 -13.46 -21.98
C LEU A 119 6.60 -13.09 -23.44
N GLU A 120 5.75 -12.09 -23.66
CA GLU A 120 5.36 -11.58 -24.98
C GLU A 120 6.13 -10.28 -25.32
N ASP A 121 7.22 -10.00 -24.61
CA ASP A 121 8.03 -8.77 -24.71
C ASP A 121 7.26 -7.45 -24.45
N ARG A 122 6.08 -7.52 -23.82
CA ARG A 122 5.33 -6.35 -23.38
C ARG A 122 6.04 -5.70 -22.20
N ARG A 123 6.41 -4.43 -22.37
CA ARG A 123 7.07 -3.60 -21.35
C ARG A 123 6.04 -2.79 -20.58
N ILE A 124 5.96 -3.03 -19.28
CA ILE A 124 5.05 -2.33 -18.38
C ILE A 124 5.90 -1.55 -17.38
N LYS A 125 5.78 -0.22 -17.41
CA LYS A 125 6.48 0.65 -16.46
C LYS A 125 5.67 0.79 -15.18
N ILE A 126 6.33 0.60 -14.04
CA ILE A 126 5.72 0.82 -12.72
C ILE A 126 6.61 1.76 -11.89
N PHE A 127 5.97 2.57 -11.06
CA PHE A 127 6.64 3.49 -10.15
C PHE A 127 6.88 2.81 -8.80
N VAL A 128 8.14 2.85 -8.35
CA VAL A 128 8.61 2.09 -7.19
C VAL A 128 9.49 2.94 -6.29
N GLU A 129 9.54 2.56 -5.03
CA GLU A 129 10.47 3.09 -4.04
C GLU A 129 11.50 2.03 -3.65
N LYS A 130 12.71 2.44 -3.25
CA LYS A 130 13.75 1.52 -2.75
C LYS A 130 13.27 0.65 -1.57
N SER A 131 12.35 1.18 -0.77
CA SER A 131 11.73 0.51 0.39
C SER A 131 10.58 -0.43 0.02
N ASP A 132 10.08 -0.39 -1.22
CA ASP A 132 8.99 -1.29 -1.63
C ASP A 132 9.42 -2.75 -1.54
N THR A 133 8.58 -3.57 -0.92
CA THR A 133 8.74 -5.02 -0.94
C THR A 133 8.24 -5.62 -2.26
N ILE A 134 8.74 -6.79 -2.63
CA ILE A 134 8.29 -7.50 -3.83
C ILE A 134 6.79 -7.79 -3.78
N LYS A 135 6.22 -8.05 -2.60
CA LYS A 135 4.77 -8.15 -2.42
C LYS A 135 4.04 -6.90 -2.92
N ILE A 136 4.52 -5.71 -2.53
CA ILE A 136 3.96 -4.42 -2.98
C ILE A 136 4.11 -4.25 -4.49
N ILE A 137 5.27 -4.61 -5.05
CA ILE A 137 5.53 -4.55 -6.49
C ILE A 137 4.52 -5.39 -7.27
N LYS A 138 4.21 -6.60 -6.79
CA LYS A 138 3.22 -7.47 -7.43
C LYS A 138 1.82 -6.86 -7.44
N TYR A 139 1.39 -6.24 -6.34
CA TYR A 139 0.12 -5.51 -6.31
C TYR A 139 0.13 -4.30 -7.27
N LYS A 140 1.21 -3.52 -7.31
CA LYS A 140 1.34 -2.39 -8.26
C LYS A 140 1.28 -2.86 -9.71
N PHE A 141 1.82 -4.05 -10.00
CA PHE A 141 1.80 -4.66 -11.32
C PHE A 141 0.42 -5.25 -11.68
N GLU A 142 -0.29 -5.87 -10.72
CA GLU A 142 -1.68 -6.35 -10.91
C GLU A 142 -2.58 -5.22 -11.42
N GLN A 143 -2.45 -4.02 -10.86
CA GLN A 143 -3.24 -2.85 -11.28
C GLN A 143 -2.97 -2.42 -12.74
N LYS A 144 -1.87 -2.88 -13.36
CA LYS A 144 -1.47 -2.55 -14.73
C LYS A 144 -1.69 -3.70 -15.72
N ASP A 145 -1.46 -4.93 -15.29
CA ASP A 145 -1.52 -6.12 -16.14
C ASP A 145 -2.77 -6.98 -15.91
N GLY A 146 -3.41 -6.86 -14.74
CA GLY A 146 -4.59 -7.62 -14.34
C GLY A 146 -4.28 -9.02 -13.79
N THR A 147 -3.01 -9.44 -13.75
CA THR A 147 -2.62 -10.74 -13.18
C THR A 147 -2.56 -10.65 -11.65
N ALA A 148 -3.29 -11.48 -10.93
CA ALA A 148 -3.28 -11.50 -9.46
C ALA A 148 -1.89 -11.87 -8.87
N PRO A 149 -1.46 -11.30 -7.72
CA PRO A 149 -0.10 -11.41 -7.18
C PRO A 149 0.41 -12.84 -6.97
N GLU A 150 -0.47 -13.75 -6.57
CA GLU A 150 -0.17 -15.17 -6.37
C GLU A 150 0.20 -15.89 -7.67
N HIS A 151 -0.32 -15.40 -8.80
CA HIS A 151 0.00 -15.89 -10.13
C HIS A 151 1.23 -15.20 -10.74
N GLN A 152 1.86 -14.26 -10.02
CA GLN A 152 3.04 -13.54 -10.49
C GLN A 152 4.34 -14.16 -9.98
N ARG A 153 5.20 -14.55 -10.92
CA ARG A 153 6.61 -14.84 -10.66
C ARG A 153 7.47 -13.74 -11.26
N LEU A 154 8.07 -12.92 -10.40
CA LEU A 154 9.03 -11.89 -10.78
C LEU A 154 10.45 -12.44 -10.68
N ILE A 155 11.28 -12.19 -11.70
CA ILE A 155 12.63 -12.70 -11.84
C ILE A 155 13.56 -11.54 -12.19
N PHE A 156 14.63 -11.37 -11.41
CA PHE A 156 15.66 -10.37 -11.67
C PHE A 156 17.05 -11.01 -11.57
N ARG A 157 17.90 -10.77 -12.58
CA ARG A 157 19.26 -11.35 -12.67
C ARG A 157 19.29 -12.87 -12.42
N GLY A 158 18.33 -13.59 -13.00
CA GLY A 158 18.23 -15.05 -12.87
C GLY A 158 17.71 -15.56 -11.52
N LYS A 159 17.35 -14.66 -10.59
CA LYS A 159 16.79 -15.04 -9.29
C LYS A 159 15.30 -14.69 -9.22
N GLN A 160 14.50 -15.64 -8.74
CA GLN A 160 13.12 -15.34 -8.36
C GLN A 160 13.13 -14.38 -7.17
N LEU A 161 12.28 -13.36 -7.23
CA LEU A 161 12.15 -12.38 -6.16
C LEU A 161 11.16 -12.88 -5.10
N GLU A 162 11.48 -12.60 -3.83
CA GLU A 162 10.74 -13.09 -2.67
C GLU A 162 9.94 -11.95 -2.02
N ASP A 163 8.69 -12.26 -1.65
CA ASP A 163 7.67 -11.26 -1.29
C ASP A 163 8.04 -10.36 -0.11
N HIS A 164 8.87 -10.86 0.82
CA HIS A 164 9.28 -10.15 2.03
C HIS A 164 10.54 -9.27 1.83
N LEU A 165 11.24 -9.41 0.70
CA LEU A 165 12.46 -8.64 0.40
C LEU A 165 12.12 -7.36 -0.38
N THR A 166 13.01 -6.37 -0.32
CA THR A 166 12.80 -5.03 -0.91
C THR A 166 13.51 -4.84 -2.24
N ILE A 167 13.11 -3.80 -2.99
CA ILE A 167 13.82 -3.30 -4.18
C ILE A 167 15.31 -3.03 -3.87
N SER A 168 15.59 -2.38 -2.74
CA SER A 168 16.95 -2.09 -2.29
C SER A 168 17.77 -3.34 -1.99
N HIS A 169 17.17 -4.38 -1.40
CA HIS A 169 17.83 -5.66 -1.13
C HIS A 169 18.39 -6.29 -2.41
N TYR A 170 17.60 -6.27 -3.48
CA TYR A 170 18.02 -6.80 -4.79
C TYR A 170 18.89 -5.84 -5.60
N LYS A 171 19.18 -4.64 -5.07
CA LYS A 171 19.91 -3.58 -5.77
C LYS A 171 19.28 -3.27 -7.14
N ILE A 172 17.96 -3.25 -7.17
CA ILE A 172 17.19 -2.83 -8.34
C ILE A 172 17.25 -1.30 -8.39
N GLU A 173 17.62 -0.77 -9.53
CA GLU A 173 17.80 0.66 -9.77
C GLU A 173 16.90 1.13 -10.92
N THR A 174 16.90 2.44 -11.17
CA THR A 174 16.21 3.05 -12.31
C THR A 174 16.54 2.30 -13.60
N ASP A 175 15.52 2.10 -14.44
CA ASP A 175 15.60 1.40 -15.73
C ASP A 175 15.97 -0.09 -15.66
N SER A 176 16.04 -0.68 -14.46
CA SER A 176 16.14 -2.13 -14.31
C SER A 176 14.95 -2.84 -14.96
N VAL A 177 15.24 -3.99 -15.58
CA VAL A 177 14.24 -4.87 -16.18
C VAL A 177 14.02 -6.09 -15.30
N ILE A 178 12.79 -6.27 -14.82
CA ILE A 178 12.33 -7.46 -14.11
C ILE A 178 11.51 -8.30 -15.09
N HIS A 179 11.81 -9.58 -15.18
CA HIS A 179 11.03 -10.51 -16.00
C HIS A 179 9.85 -11.05 -15.20
N PHE A 180 8.67 -11.04 -15.81
CA PHE A 180 7.44 -11.58 -15.24
C PHE A 180 7.03 -12.84 -16.00
N VAL A 181 6.74 -13.89 -15.23
CA VAL A 181 6.15 -15.13 -15.72
C VAL A 181 4.82 -15.33 -15.02
N LYS A 182 3.75 -15.46 -15.79
CA LYS A 182 2.44 -15.84 -15.27
C LYS A 182 2.44 -17.33 -14.93
N ARG A 183 2.04 -17.65 -13.71
CA ARG A 183 1.82 -19.04 -13.27
C ARG A 183 0.35 -19.36 -13.47
N TYR A 184 0.08 -20.46 -14.14
CA TYR A 184 -1.25 -21.08 -14.15
C TYR A 184 -1.18 -22.25 -13.17
N ASN A 185 -1.97 -22.19 -12.10
CA ASN A 185 -2.22 -23.40 -11.32
C ASN A 185 -3.12 -24.27 -12.19
N GLY A 186 -2.63 -25.44 -12.61
CA GLY A 186 -3.46 -26.42 -13.30
C GLY A 186 -4.56 -26.89 -12.36
N SER A 187 -5.80 -26.68 -12.77
CA SER A 187 -6.99 -27.33 -12.20
C SER A 187 -7.04 -28.78 -12.62
#